data_AF-A0A7M7NSC9-F1
#
_entry.id   AF-A0A7M7NSC9-F1
#
_cell.length_a   1.000
_cell.length_b   1.000
_cell.length_c   1.000
_cell.angle_alpha   90.00
_cell.angle_beta   90.00
_cell.angle_gamma   90.00
#
_symmetry.space_group_name_H-M   'P 1'
#
loop_
_entity.id
_entity.type
_entity.pdbx_description
1 polymer ?
#
loop_
_entity_poly.entity_id
_entity_poly.type
_entity_poly.pdbx_seq_one_letter_code
_entity_poly.pdbx_strand_id
1 'polypeptide(L)'
;MLMSLRDDDHITFFQSLGAFEVISTAATFTGCTVAMIAMLHQQPLAMLVAGFTMLFSGLFMLVGHLMMLTAHQETGDMDNVSLVGTLFKDATSSNYGWSFVVAWISFVLCVTAGITDFLVYRNFRKITDELHNTPSRVKYMQRQTPVSIGPTI
;
A
#
# COMPACT_ATOMS: atom_id res chain seq x y z
N MET A 1 -37.44 -14.28 -7.83
CA MET A 1 -37.22 -12.82 -7.91
C MET A 1 -37.32 -12.19 -6.52
N LEU A 2 -36.56 -12.71 -5.55
CA LEU A 2 -36.56 -12.23 -4.14
C LEU A 2 -35.17 -12.36 -3.50
N MET A 3 -34.18 -12.81 -4.29
CA MET A 3 -32.81 -13.06 -3.83
C MET A 3 -31.85 -11.96 -4.29
N SER A 4 -32.26 -11.08 -5.21
CA SER A 4 -31.45 -9.96 -5.70
C SER A 4 -31.38 -8.80 -4.69
N LEU A 5 -32.48 -8.52 -3.98
CA LEU A 5 -32.58 -7.37 -3.07
C LEU A 5 -31.66 -7.45 -1.85
N ARG A 6 -31.23 -8.65 -1.44
CA ARG A 6 -30.42 -8.81 -0.22
C ARG A 6 -28.93 -8.54 -0.46
N ASP A 7 -28.45 -8.80 -1.67
CA ASP A 7 -27.04 -8.57 -2.01
C ASP A 7 -26.78 -7.07 -2.26
N ASP A 8 -27.76 -6.36 -2.82
CA ASP A 8 -27.68 -4.91 -3.04
C ASP A 8 -27.59 -4.11 -1.72
N ASP A 9 -28.29 -4.56 -0.67
CA ASP A 9 -28.25 -3.92 0.66
C ASP A 9 -26.86 -4.01 1.32
N HIS A 10 -26.14 -5.11 1.11
CA HIS A 10 -24.80 -5.28 1.68
C HIS A 10 -23.78 -4.41 0.95
N ILE A 11 -23.83 -4.36 -0.38
CA ILE A 11 -22.90 -3.56 -1.19
C ILE A 11 -23.10 -2.06 -0.91
N THR A 12 -24.36 -1.61 -0.86
CA THR A 12 -24.69 -0.22 -0.50
C THR A 12 -24.30 0.14 0.94
N PHE A 13 -24.41 -0.79 1.89
CA PHE A 13 -23.95 -0.58 3.27
C PHE A 13 -22.43 -0.46 3.40
N PHE A 14 -21.66 -1.36 2.77
CA PHE A 14 -20.19 -1.29 2.76
C PHE A 14 -19.68 -0.02 2.07
N GLN A 15 -20.41 0.42 1.06
CA GLN A 15 -20.14 1.65 0.33
C GLN A 15 -20.48 2.91 1.14
N SER A 16 -21.66 2.95 1.79
CA SER A 16 -22.08 4.08 2.64
C SER A 16 -21.12 4.34 3.81
N LEU A 17 -20.40 3.30 4.26
CA LEU A 17 -19.43 3.40 5.35
C LEU A 17 -18.00 3.69 4.88
N GLY A 18 -17.71 3.63 3.57
CA GLY A 18 -16.34 3.70 3.07
C GLY A 18 -15.44 2.61 3.68
N ALA A 19 -16.01 1.47 4.05
CA ALA A 19 -15.35 0.48 4.92
C ALA A 19 -14.03 -0.03 4.32
N PHE A 20 -13.97 -0.24 3.00
CA PHE A 20 -12.75 -0.68 2.31
C PHE A 20 -11.64 0.38 2.32
N GLU A 21 -11.98 1.66 2.25
CA GLU A 21 -10.99 2.75 2.33
C GLU A 21 -10.48 2.92 3.77
N VAL A 22 -11.34 2.73 4.77
CA VAL A 22 -10.94 2.74 6.19
C VAL A 22 -10.03 1.54 6.50
N ILE A 23 -10.38 0.35 6.02
CA ILE A 23 -9.55 -0.85 6.20
C ILE A 23 -8.20 -0.67 5.47
N SER A 24 -8.21 -0.11 4.26
CA SER A 24 -6.99 0.22 3.52
C SER A 24 -6.11 1.20 4.30
N THR A 25 -6.63 2.33 4.75
CA THR A 25 -5.83 3.32 5.50
C THR A 25 -5.25 2.73 6.79
N ALA A 26 -6.01 1.91 7.53
CA ALA A 26 -5.51 1.19 8.70
C ALA A 26 -4.42 0.16 8.34
N ALA A 27 -4.58 -0.56 7.23
CA ALA A 27 -3.58 -1.49 6.72
C ALA A 27 -2.31 -0.78 6.25
N THR A 28 -2.41 0.38 5.60
CA THR A 28 -1.26 1.22 5.22
C THR A 28 -0.51 1.69 6.46
N PHE A 29 -1.22 2.18 7.48
CA PHE A 29 -0.59 2.60 8.72
C PHE A 29 0.16 1.43 9.38
N THR A 30 -0.49 0.27 9.47
CA THR A 30 0.12 -0.94 10.02
C THR A 30 1.35 -1.35 9.20
N GLY A 31 1.24 -1.39 7.87
CA GLY A 31 2.36 -1.69 6.96
C GLY A 31 3.55 -0.76 7.17
N CYS A 32 3.32 0.55 7.29
CA CYS A 32 4.37 1.55 7.58
C CYS A 32 5.07 1.27 8.91
N THR A 33 4.31 0.99 9.98
CA THR A 33 4.88 0.72 11.30
C THR A 33 5.71 -0.56 11.30
N VAL A 34 5.24 -1.61 10.63
CA VAL A 34 5.97 -2.88 10.50
C VAL A 34 7.24 -2.69 9.66
N ALA A 35 7.17 -1.94 8.54
CA ALA A 35 8.35 -1.61 7.73
C ALA A 35 9.41 -0.87 8.55
N MET A 36 9.00 0.15 9.33
CA MET A 36 9.90 0.91 10.18
C MET A 36 10.60 0.04 11.23
N ILE A 37 9.85 -0.82 11.92
CA ILE A 37 10.40 -1.75 12.92
C ILE A 37 11.33 -2.77 12.24
N ALA A 38 10.94 -3.28 11.08
CA ALA A 38 11.74 -4.24 10.31
C ALA A 38 13.09 -3.66 9.88
N MET A 39 13.13 -2.37 9.49
CA MET A 39 14.37 -1.67 9.16
C MET A 39 15.27 -1.48 10.37
N LEU A 40 14.71 -1.12 11.53
CA LEU A 40 15.49 -0.92 12.76
C LEU A 40 16.12 -2.22 13.28
N HIS A 41 15.39 -3.33 13.21
CA HIS A 41 15.85 -4.63 13.70
C HIS A 41 16.48 -5.52 12.61
N GLN A 42 16.63 -5.01 11.38
CA GLN A 42 17.15 -5.75 10.22
C GLN A 42 16.48 -7.13 10.03
N GLN A 43 15.16 -7.18 10.19
CA GLN A 43 14.39 -8.44 10.09
C GLN A 43 13.83 -8.60 8.68
N PRO A 44 14.45 -9.43 7.82
CA PRO A 44 14.03 -9.55 6.43
C PRO A 44 12.59 -10.09 6.30
N LEU A 45 12.20 -11.05 7.16
CA LEU A 45 10.84 -11.60 7.13
C LEU A 45 9.77 -10.55 7.46
N ALA A 46 10.04 -9.65 8.41
CA ALA A 46 9.12 -8.57 8.77
C ALA A 46 8.98 -7.54 7.63
N MET A 47 10.06 -7.26 6.90
CA MET A 47 10.04 -6.39 5.71
C MET A 47 9.16 -6.98 4.60
N LEU A 48 9.20 -8.29 4.41
CA LEU A 48 8.36 -8.98 3.43
C LEU A 48 6.88 -8.93 3.82
N VAL A 49 6.56 -9.11 5.10
CA VAL A 49 5.19 -8.95 5.60
C VAL A 49 4.69 -7.53 5.38
N ALA A 50 5.52 -6.52 5.69
CA ALA A 50 5.21 -5.11 5.46
C ALA A 50 4.85 -4.83 3.99
N GLY A 51 5.67 -5.32 3.05
CA GLY A 51 5.42 -5.20 1.62
C GLY A 51 4.11 -5.85 1.17
N PHE A 52 3.77 -7.03 1.68
CA PHE A 52 2.47 -7.65 1.41
C PHE A 52 1.30 -6.84 1.98
N THR A 53 1.39 -6.37 3.23
CA THR A 53 0.35 -5.51 3.81
C THR A 53 0.16 -4.21 3.04
N MET A 54 1.23 -3.61 2.52
CA MET A 54 1.15 -2.42 1.66
C MET A 54 0.47 -2.70 0.32
N LEU A 55 0.77 -3.83 -0.32
CA LEU A 55 0.10 -4.22 -1.57
C LEU A 55 -1.38 -4.52 -1.36
N PHE A 56 -1.73 -5.28 -0.31
CA PHE A 56 -3.12 -5.56 0.00
C PHE A 56 -3.89 -4.30 0.36
N SER A 57 -3.26 -3.38 1.11
CA SER A 57 -3.85 -2.08 1.37
C SER A 57 -4.18 -1.30 0.08
N GLY A 58 -3.23 -1.24 -0.87
CA GLY A 58 -3.47 -0.61 -2.16
C GLY A 58 -4.62 -1.25 -2.94
N LEU A 59 -4.71 -2.59 -2.93
CA LEU A 59 -5.83 -3.30 -3.56
C LEU A 59 -7.18 -2.97 -2.90
N PHE A 60 -7.24 -2.88 -1.57
CA PHE A 60 -8.48 -2.47 -0.88
C PHE A 60 -8.87 -1.03 -1.21
N MET A 61 -7.89 -0.12 -1.35
CA MET A 61 -8.16 1.26 -1.78
C MET A 61 -8.73 1.31 -3.20
N LEU A 62 -8.15 0.52 -4.11
CA LEU A 62 -8.63 0.39 -5.49
C LEU A 62 -10.08 -0.13 -5.54
N VAL A 63 -10.39 -1.17 -4.76
CA VAL A 63 -11.76 -1.72 -4.68
C VAL A 63 -12.72 -0.67 -4.12
N GLY A 64 -12.33 0.07 -3.07
CA GLY A 64 -13.13 1.16 -2.52
C GLY A 64 -13.45 2.25 -3.55
N HIS A 65 -12.44 2.67 -4.31
CA HIS A 65 -12.63 3.66 -5.38
C HIS A 65 -13.50 3.14 -6.52
N LEU A 66 -13.34 1.88 -6.94
CA LEU A 66 -14.17 1.28 -7.98
C LEU A 66 -15.64 1.19 -7.55
N MET A 67 -15.90 0.81 -6.29
CA MET A 67 -17.26 0.82 -5.75
C MET A 67 -17.86 2.24 -5.73
N MET A 68 -17.08 3.25 -5.33
CA MET A 68 -17.52 4.65 -5.38
C MET A 68 -17.93 5.07 -6.79
N LEU A 69 -17.13 4.70 -7.79
CA LEU A 69 -17.40 5.02 -9.19
C LEU A 69 -18.65 4.31 -9.73
N THR A 70 -18.85 3.03 -9.39
CA THR A 70 -20.03 2.29 -9.87
C THR A 70 -21.34 2.88 -9.35
N ALA A 71 -21.40 3.37 -8.11
CA ALA A 71 -22.63 4.02 -7.63
C ALA A 71 -22.89 5.41 -8.22
N HIS A 72 -21.84 6.15 -8.56
CA HIS A 72 -22.01 7.38 -9.33
C HIS A 72 -22.59 7.11 -10.73
N GLN A 73 -22.22 5.99 -11.35
CA GLN A 73 -22.81 5.56 -12.62
C GLN A 73 -24.26 5.06 -12.47
N GLU A 74 -24.63 4.38 -11.39
CA GLU A 74 -26.02 3.95 -11.17
C GLU A 74 -26.99 5.12 -10.94
N THR A 75 -26.49 6.24 -10.41
CA THR A 75 -27.30 7.44 -10.14
C THR A 75 -27.45 8.32 -11.39
N GLY A 76 -26.56 8.17 -12.38
CA GLY A 76 -26.57 8.93 -13.63
C GLY A 76 -26.84 8.02 -14.82
N ASP A 77 -28.05 8.09 -15.38
CA ASP A 77 -28.52 7.41 -16.60
C ASP A 77 -27.46 7.43 -17.73
N MET A 78 -26.62 6.41 -17.78
CA MET A 78 -25.55 6.23 -18.75
C MET A 78 -25.56 4.77 -19.21
N ASP A 79 -26.58 4.44 -20.00
CA ASP A 79 -26.67 3.20 -20.74
C ASP A 79 -25.40 2.96 -21.57
N ASN A 80 -24.69 1.88 -21.25
CA ASN A 80 -23.68 1.22 -22.08
C ASN A 80 -22.38 1.99 -22.38
N VAL A 81 -21.64 2.42 -21.34
CA VAL A 81 -20.26 2.91 -21.54
C VAL A 81 -19.26 2.11 -20.71
N SER A 82 -18.30 1.50 -21.40
CA SER A 82 -17.18 0.72 -20.85
C SER A 82 -16.53 1.43 -19.66
N LEU A 83 -16.51 0.75 -18.50
CA LEU A 83 -15.98 1.21 -17.20
C LEU A 83 -14.58 1.85 -17.30
N VAL A 84 -13.75 1.35 -18.22
CA VAL A 84 -12.39 1.86 -18.46
C VAL A 84 -12.41 3.10 -19.37
N GLY A 85 -13.34 3.18 -20.31
CA GLY A 85 -13.49 4.30 -21.23
C GLY A 85 -14.13 5.54 -20.60
N THR A 86 -15.11 5.37 -19.70
CA THR A 86 -15.71 6.47 -18.92
C THR A 86 -14.78 7.02 -17.87
N LEU A 87 -13.94 6.20 -17.23
CA LEU A 87 -12.99 6.67 -16.22
C LEU A 87 -12.08 7.78 -16.77
N PHE A 88 -11.62 7.65 -18.02
CA PHE A 88 -10.78 8.66 -18.67
C PHE A 88 -11.59 9.76 -19.39
N LYS A 89 -12.81 9.46 -19.86
CA LYS A 89 -13.63 10.40 -20.64
C LYS A 89 -14.46 11.34 -19.74
N ASP A 90 -15.09 10.83 -18.69
CA ASP A 90 -15.87 11.65 -17.75
C ASP A 90 -15.03 12.36 -16.70
N ALA A 91 -13.76 11.98 -16.53
CA ALA A 91 -12.79 12.82 -15.82
C ALA A 91 -12.57 14.18 -16.47
N THR A 92 -12.94 14.34 -17.75
CA THR A 92 -12.82 15.60 -18.49
C THR A 92 -14.12 16.40 -18.60
N SER A 93 -15.29 15.78 -18.37
CA SER A 93 -16.62 16.42 -18.52
C SER A 93 -17.36 16.61 -17.18
N SER A 94 -17.11 15.75 -16.18
CA SER A 94 -17.57 15.90 -14.80
C SER A 94 -16.35 16.18 -13.93
N ASN A 95 -16.31 17.37 -13.29
CA ASN A 95 -15.18 17.77 -12.48
C ASN A 95 -15.15 16.93 -11.19
N TYR A 96 -14.48 15.78 -11.21
CA TYR A 96 -14.14 15.04 -9.99
C TYR A 96 -13.38 15.97 -9.04
N GLY A 97 -13.73 15.93 -7.76
CA GLY A 97 -13.06 16.74 -6.75
C GLY A 97 -11.57 16.41 -6.65
N TRP A 98 -10.76 17.38 -6.24
CA TRP A 98 -9.31 17.18 -6.03
C TRP A 98 -8.99 16.02 -5.07
N SER A 99 -9.89 15.71 -4.13
CA SER A 99 -9.76 14.55 -3.23
C SER A 99 -9.71 13.22 -3.97
N PHE A 100 -10.47 13.08 -5.06
CA PHE A 100 -10.47 11.88 -5.90
C PHE A 100 -9.12 11.69 -6.59
N VAL A 101 -8.55 12.77 -7.13
CA VAL A 101 -7.21 12.74 -7.76
C VAL A 101 -6.14 12.40 -6.72
N VAL A 102 -6.19 13.01 -5.54
CA VAL A 102 -5.24 12.74 -4.44
C VAL A 102 -5.31 11.28 -3.99
N ALA A 103 -6.50 10.68 -3.99
CA ALA A 103 -6.67 9.30 -3.55
C ALA A 103 -6.09 8.29 -4.57
N TRP A 104 -6.21 8.55 -5.88
CA TRP A 104 -5.48 7.79 -6.92
C TRP A 104 -3.96 7.94 -6.83
N ILE A 105 -3.47 9.15 -6.55
CA ILE A 105 -2.03 9.37 -6.30
C ILE A 105 -1.59 8.55 -5.08
N SER A 106 -2.39 8.54 -4.02
CA SER A 106 -2.12 7.78 -2.80
C SER A 106 -2.07 6.27 -3.07
N PHE A 107 -2.91 5.77 -3.98
CA PHE A 107 -2.88 4.37 -4.42
C PHE A 107 -1.54 4.04 -5.11
N VAL A 108 -1.11 4.87 -6.06
CA VAL A 108 0.17 4.68 -6.75
C VAL A 108 1.33 4.73 -5.75
N LEU A 109 1.29 5.64 -4.77
CA LEU A 109 2.29 5.71 -3.72
C LEU A 109 2.30 4.46 -2.84
N CYS A 110 1.14 3.91 -2.49
CA CYS A 110 1.05 2.68 -1.70
C CYS A 110 1.64 1.47 -2.44
N VAL A 111 1.38 1.36 -3.74
CA VAL A 111 1.94 0.28 -4.59
C VAL A 111 3.45 0.44 -4.74
N THR A 112 3.93 1.66 -5.01
CA THR A 112 5.38 1.91 -5.14
C THR A 112 6.12 1.71 -3.82
N ALA A 113 5.51 2.07 -2.67
CA ALA A 113 6.05 1.76 -1.34
C ALA A 113 6.15 0.23 -1.12
N GLY A 114 5.09 -0.53 -1.42
CA GLY A 114 5.13 -1.98 -1.31
C GLY A 114 6.22 -2.62 -2.16
N ILE A 115 6.40 -2.18 -3.41
CA ILE A 115 7.50 -2.65 -4.28
C ILE A 115 8.87 -2.30 -3.68
N THR A 116 9.01 -1.09 -3.13
CA THR A 116 10.24 -0.65 -2.46
C THR A 116 10.58 -1.57 -1.28
N ASP A 117 9.58 -1.96 -0.49
CA ASP A 117 9.77 -2.89 0.63
C ASP A 117 10.28 -4.26 0.17
N PHE A 118 9.79 -4.77 -0.97
CA PHE A 118 10.32 -6.01 -1.57
C PHE A 118 11.78 -5.87 -2.04
N LEU A 119 12.16 -4.71 -2.59
CA LEU A 119 13.55 -4.45 -2.97
C LEU A 119 14.47 -4.40 -1.75
N VAL A 120 14.02 -3.76 -0.67
CA VAL A 120 14.73 -3.70 0.61
C VAL A 120 14.86 -5.10 1.22
N TYR A 121 13.78 -5.90 1.21
CA TYR A 121 13.83 -7.30 1.61
C TYR A 121 14.88 -8.10 0.82
N ARG A 122 14.90 -7.96 -0.51
CA ARG A 122 15.89 -8.66 -1.36
C ARG A 122 17.32 -8.25 -0.99
N ASN A 123 17.54 -6.98 -0.68
CA ASN A 123 18.85 -6.48 -0.27
C ASN A 123 19.24 -7.01 1.11
N PHE A 124 18.34 -6.99 2.11
CA PHE A 124 18.61 -7.57 3.42
C PHE A 124 18.89 -9.07 3.36
N ARG A 125 18.15 -9.80 2.52
CA ARG A 125 18.39 -11.23 2.32
C ARG A 125 19.77 -11.49 1.72
N LYS A 126 20.17 -10.75 0.69
CA LYS A 126 21.52 -10.86 0.10
C LYS A 126 22.63 -10.59 1.13
N ILE A 127 22.50 -9.53 1.93
CA ILE A 127 23.47 -9.20 2.99
C ILE A 127 23.55 -10.33 4.02
N THR A 128 22.40 -10.90 4.39
CA THR A 128 22.33 -12.03 5.33
C THR A 128 23.00 -13.28 4.76
N ASP A 129 22.78 -13.58 3.48
CA ASP A 129 23.37 -14.72 2.77
C ASP A 129 24.89 -14.57 2.60
N GLU A 130 25.39 -13.36 2.33
CA GLU A 130 26.83 -13.05 2.27
C GLU A 130 27.52 -13.20 3.64
N LEU A 131 26.84 -12.76 4.71
CA LEU A 131 27.32 -12.89 6.08
C LEU A 131 27.30 -14.36 6.57
N HIS A 132 26.34 -15.16 6.09
CA HIS A 132 26.25 -16.58 6.43
C HIS A 132 27.28 -17.44 5.70
N ASN A 133 27.61 -17.11 4.44
CA ASN A 133 28.59 -17.84 3.63
C ASN A 133 30.06 -17.44 3.87
N THR A 134 30.32 -16.42 4.70
CA THR A 134 31.69 -16.08 5.11
C THR A 134 32.08 -16.86 6.36
N PRO A 135 33.02 -17.85 6.28
CA PRO A 135 33.45 -18.57 7.47
C PRO A 135 34.22 -17.62 8.39
N SER A 136 33.60 -17.21 9.50
CA SER A 136 34.24 -16.73 10.74
C SER A 136 35.25 -15.57 10.70
N ARG A 137 35.47 -14.88 9.58
CA ARG A 137 36.45 -13.77 9.51
C ARG A 137 35.92 -12.41 9.99
N VAL A 138 34.64 -12.31 10.35
CA VAL A 138 33.97 -11.04 10.70
C VAL A 138 33.76 -10.88 12.21
N LYS A 139 34.19 -11.84 13.05
CA LYS A 139 34.22 -11.63 14.51
C LYS A 139 35.21 -10.53 14.94
N TYR A 140 36.03 -10.02 14.02
CA TYR A 140 36.96 -8.91 14.22
C TYR A 140 36.60 -7.61 13.47
N MET A 141 35.57 -7.60 12.62
CA MET A 141 35.14 -6.41 11.89
C MET A 141 33.94 -5.70 12.51
N GLN A 142 33.30 -6.31 13.52
CA GLN A 142 32.44 -5.61 14.46
C GLN A 142 33.28 -4.78 15.47
N ARG A 143 34.32 -4.08 15.00
CA ARG A 143 34.91 -2.99 15.76
C ARG A 143 33.98 -1.81 15.54
N GLN A 144 33.25 -1.41 16.59
CA GLN A 144 32.66 -0.08 16.65
C GLN A 144 33.67 0.91 16.08
N THR A 145 33.26 1.73 15.11
CA THR A 145 34.07 2.85 14.65
C THR A 145 34.47 3.65 15.89
N PRO A 146 35.78 3.83 16.18
CA PRO A 146 36.14 4.70 17.29
C PRO A 146 35.64 6.10 16.93
N VAL A 147 34.70 6.60 17.72
CA VAL A 147 34.28 8.01 17.68
C VAL A 147 35.52 8.80 18.06
N SER A 148 36.19 9.37 17.07
CA SER A 148 37.28 10.31 17.27
C SER A 148 36.68 11.60 17.80
N ILE A 149 36.57 11.72 19.12
CA ILE A 149 36.36 12.99 19.79
C ILE A 149 37.71 13.71 19.72
N GLY A 150 37.90 14.51 18.66
CA GLY A 150 38.98 15.48 18.56
C GLY A 150 38.84 16.54 19.67
N PRO A 151 39.93 17.24 20.02
CA PRO A 151 40.06 17.91 21.30
C PRO A 151 39.06 19.05 21.45
N THR A 152 38.39 19.04 22.60
CA THR A 152 37.72 20.20 23.19
C THR A 152 38.66 21.40 23.17
N ILE A 153 38.20 22.50 22.57
CA ILE A 153 38.75 23.85 22.76
C ILE A 153 38.22 24.40 24.08
#